data_AF-T0RQS8-F1
#
_entry.id   AF-T0RQS8-F1
#
_cell.length_a   1.000
_cell.length_b   1.000
_cell.length_c   1.000
_cell.angle_alpha   90.00
_cell.angle_beta   90.00
_cell.angle_gamma   90.00
#
_symmetry.space_group_name_H-M   'P 1'
#
loop_
_entity.id
_entity.type
_entity.pdbx_description
1 polymer ?
#
loop_
_entity_poly.entity_id
_entity_poly.type
_entity_poly.pdbx_seq_one_letter_code
_entity_poly.pdbx_strand_id
1 'polypeptide(L)'
;MTQVEISQRAQEVLSKYTNKTLDKHDLHLVSDKFLGADLYFHLDEECNFQEFAVKLDESHSDAKKHSLLCAALELVSKVGIAHLFKVSFRETESYLRDENHLPAWEDITASRKWFNEAIEELISGLVNALLMKQGALLLDWDELNLMEKIEAVEKCLEKIRPVYKKILTTQLELVTLEEDEIIISGGEDFLSHKYFEVLMTRIVEYLQFSLCSTKIKLVAQ
;
A
#
# COMPACT_ATOMS: atom_id res chain seq x y z
N MET A 1 -21.27 26.35 11.40
CA MET A 1 -20.33 25.21 11.34
C MET A 1 -20.90 24.12 12.22
N THR A 2 -21.51 23.10 11.62
CA THR A 2 -21.97 21.92 12.35
C THR A 2 -20.73 21.17 12.79
N GLN A 3 -20.52 21.08 14.10
CA GLN A 3 -19.44 20.31 14.69
C GLN A 3 -19.65 18.86 14.26
N VAL A 4 -18.72 18.31 13.47
CA VAL A 4 -18.83 16.91 13.05
C VAL A 4 -18.55 16.07 14.29
N GLU A 5 -19.58 15.48 14.88
CA GLU A 5 -19.46 14.60 16.05
C GLU A 5 -18.86 13.26 15.62
N ILE A 6 -17.53 13.23 15.50
CA ILE A 6 -16.72 12.01 15.62
C ILE A 6 -16.48 11.72 17.10
N SER A 7 -16.28 10.44 17.47
CA SER A 7 -15.91 10.02 18.83
C SER A 7 -14.72 10.80 19.38
N GLN A 8 -14.62 10.88 20.71
CA GLN A 8 -13.46 11.48 21.37
C GLN A 8 -12.18 10.78 20.92
N ARG A 9 -12.19 9.45 20.86
CA ARG A 9 -11.04 8.67 20.40
C ARG A 9 -10.61 9.02 18.97
N ALA A 10 -11.57 9.26 18.07
CA ALA A 10 -11.28 9.66 16.70
C ALA A 10 -10.67 11.07 16.61
N GLN A 11 -11.10 12.00 17.46
CA GLN A 11 -10.52 13.34 17.55
C GLN A 11 -9.08 13.30 18.06
N GLU A 12 -8.82 12.48 19.08
CA GLU A 12 -7.48 12.27 19.63
C GLU A 12 -6.51 11.73 18.57
N VAL A 13 -6.93 10.67 17.87
CA VAL A 13 -6.12 10.05 16.81
C VAL A 13 -5.87 11.04 15.68
N LEU A 14 -6.89 11.74 15.19
CA LEU A 14 -6.73 12.72 14.13
C LEU A 14 -5.73 13.82 14.54
N SER A 15 -5.96 14.45 15.69
CA SER A 15 -5.14 15.56 16.20
C SER A 15 -3.67 15.16 16.43
N LYS A 16 -3.43 13.90 16.81
CA LYS A 16 -2.09 13.35 17.05
C LYS A 16 -1.24 13.31 15.77
N TYR A 17 -1.86 13.07 14.62
CA TYR A 17 -1.14 12.85 13.36
C TYR A 17 -1.26 13.99 12.36
N THR A 18 -2.22 14.90 12.51
CA THR A 18 -2.42 16.03 11.58
C THR A 18 -1.65 17.30 11.92
N ASN A 19 -1.24 17.46 13.18
CA ASN A 19 -0.43 18.60 13.62
C ASN A 19 1.08 18.34 13.55
N LYS A 20 1.49 17.19 13.00
CA LYS A 20 2.88 16.82 12.85
C LYS A 20 3.38 17.21 11.47
N THR A 21 4.48 17.94 11.40
CA THR A 21 5.31 18.05 10.20
C THR A 21 6.48 17.09 10.33
N LEU A 22 6.64 16.21 9.34
CA LEU A 22 7.83 15.39 9.18
C LEU A 22 8.80 16.13 8.24
N ASP A 23 9.77 16.85 8.82
CA ASP A 23 10.77 17.63 8.08
C ASP A 23 11.62 16.77 7.12
N LYS A 24 11.72 15.46 7.40
CA LYS A 24 12.30 14.44 6.52
C LYS A 24 11.37 13.23 6.50
N HIS A 25 11.15 12.68 5.31
CA HIS A 25 10.32 11.50 5.08
C HIS A 25 10.94 10.65 3.96
N ASP A 26 10.73 9.34 4.01
CA ASP A 26 11.20 8.40 2.99
C ASP A 26 10.14 8.18 1.91
N LEU A 27 8.87 8.32 2.29
CA LEU A 27 7.74 8.12 1.41
C LEU A 27 6.72 9.24 1.59
N HIS A 28 6.26 9.78 0.47
CA HIS A 28 5.18 10.76 0.39
C HIS A 28 4.13 10.22 -0.59
N LEU A 29 2.93 9.99 -0.09
CA LEU A 29 1.80 9.51 -0.89
C LEU A 29 0.73 10.60 -0.99
N VAL A 30 0.38 10.91 -2.23
CA VAL A 30 -0.67 11.86 -2.59
C VAL A 30 -1.64 11.15 -3.52
N SER A 31 -2.92 11.21 -3.19
CA SER A 31 -3.99 10.63 -4.00
C SER A 31 -5.31 11.32 -3.71
N ASP A 32 -6.15 11.50 -4.73
CA ASP A 32 -7.52 11.99 -4.57
C ASP A 32 -8.34 11.08 -3.65
N LYS A 33 -7.95 9.80 -3.55
CA LYS A 33 -8.55 8.83 -2.62
C LYS A 33 -8.34 9.21 -1.15
N PHE A 34 -7.34 10.02 -0.83
CA PHE A 34 -7.10 10.52 0.52
C PHE A 34 -7.85 11.83 0.83
N LEU A 35 -8.65 12.34 -0.12
CA LEU A 35 -9.50 13.53 0.06
C LEU A 35 -8.69 14.75 0.52
N GLY A 36 -7.65 15.10 -0.23
CA GLY A 36 -6.79 16.24 0.08
C GLY A 36 -5.86 16.04 1.28
N ALA A 37 -5.68 14.79 1.73
CA ALA A 37 -4.66 14.45 2.72
C ALA A 37 -3.39 13.94 2.04
N ASP A 38 -2.26 14.58 2.38
CA ASP A 38 -0.93 14.10 2.02
C ASP A 38 -0.40 13.22 3.16
N LEU A 39 0.11 12.04 2.82
CA LEU A 39 0.63 11.08 3.79
C LEU A 39 2.15 11.01 3.71
N TYR A 40 2.80 11.25 4.84
CA TYR A 40 4.26 11.22 4.97
C TYR A 40 4.66 10.08 5.89
N PHE A 41 5.66 9.30 5.50
CA PHE A 41 6.14 8.16 6.27
C PHE A 41 7.66 8.19 6.45
N HIS A 42 8.11 7.83 7.65
CA HIS A 42 9.49 7.42 7.91
C HIS A 42 9.54 5.90 7.98
N LEU A 43 10.43 5.33 7.17
CA LEU A 43 10.62 3.91 7.03
C LEU A 43 12.00 3.52 7.57
N ASP A 44 12.08 2.41 8.30
CA ASP A 44 13.39 1.88 8.70
C ASP A 44 14.17 1.27 7.51
N GLU A 45 15.37 0.76 7.77
CA GLU A 45 16.18 0.07 6.75
C GLU A 45 15.42 -1.12 6.15
N GLU A 46 14.68 -1.84 7.00
CA GLU A 46 13.77 -2.93 6.65
C GLU A 46 12.41 -2.45 6.11
N CYS A 47 12.24 -1.16 5.87
CA CYS A 47 11.03 -0.53 5.36
C CYS A 47 9.76 -0.68 6.21
N ASN A 48 9.87 -0.95 7.51
CA ASN A 48 8.73 -0.91 8.42
C ASN A 48 8.33 0.54 8.73
N PHE A 49 7.04 0.78 9.00
CA PHE A 49 6.55 2.09 9.44
C PHE A 49 7.05 2.42 10.85
N GLN A 50 7.91 3.43 10.96
CA GLN A 50 8.35 3.96 12.26
C GLN A 50 7.49 5.13 12.70
N GLU A 51 7.29 6.10 11.80
CA GLU A 51 6.47 7.28 12.06
C GLU A 51 5.71 7.68 10.80
N PHE A 52 4.55 8.29 10.99
CA PHE A 52 3.80 8.90 9.91
C PHE A 52 3.17 10.21 10.36
N ALA A 53 2.91 11.09 9.39
CA ALA A 53 2.16 12.31 9.55
C ALA A 53 1.20 12.50 8.40
N VAL A 54 0.10 13.21 8.66
CA VAL A 54 -0.97 13.45 7.69
C VAL A 54 -1.14 14.95 7.56
N LYS A 55 -0.82 15.54 6.41
CA LYS A 55 -1.10 16.96 6.18
C LYS A 55 -2.45 17.09 5.49
N LEU A 56 -3.38 17.80 6.12
CA LEU A 56 -4.70 18.05 5.55
C LEU A 56 -4.70 19.38 4.80
N ASP A 57 -5.26 19.40 3.60
CA ASP A 57 -5.65 20.64 2.94
C ASP A 57 -6.82 21.30 3.70
N GLU A 58 -6.64 22.57 4.09
CA GLU A 58 -7.63 23.36 4.82
C GLU A 58 -8.99 23.45 4.08
N SER A 59 -8.99 23.23 2.77
CA SER A 59 -10.18 23.34 1.92
C SER A 59 -11.04 22.06 1.83
N HIS A 60 -10.54 20.89 2.22
CA HIS A 60 -11.18 19.57 1.96
C HIS A 60 -11.22 18.60 3.17
N SER A 61 -11.17 19.13 4.39
CA SER A 61 -11.17 18.32 5.63
C SER A 61 -12.48 17.52 5.84
N ASP A 62 -12.44 16.21 5.55
CA ASP A 62 -13.47 15.22 5.96
C ASP A 62 -12.96 14.49 7.21
N ALA A 63 -13.13 15.14 8.37
CA ALA A 63 -12.61 14.65 9.64
C ALA A 63 -12.99 13.19 9.94
N LYS A 64 -14.22 12.75 9.60
CA LYS A 64 -14.67 11.36 9.77
C LYS A 64 -13.77 10.38 9.04
N LYS A 65 -13.50 10.66 7.76
CA LYS A 65 -12.69 9.79 6.90
C LYS A 65 -11.20 9.89 7.24
N HIS A 66 -10.69 11.08 7.48
CA HIS A 66 -9.30 11.26 7.91
C HIS A 66 -9.01 10.58 9.25
N SER A 67 -9.96 10.57 10.20
CA SER A 67 -9.83 9.79 11.44
C SER A 67 -9.72 8.29 11.18
N LEU A 68 -10.50 7.73 10.25
CA LEU A 68 -10.38 6.32 9.85
C LEU A 68 -9.00 6.00 9.26
N LEU A 69 -8.49 6.86 8.38
CA LEU A 69 -7.18 6.68 7.77
C LEU A 69 -6.06 6.73 8.82
N CYS A 70 -6.08 7.74 9.70
CA CYS A 70 -5.11 7.87 10.78
C CYS A 70 -5.17 6.68 11.74
N ALA A 71 -6.37 6.17 12.06
CA ALA A 71 -6.55 5.01 12.92
C ALA A 71 -5.97 3.73 12.30
N ALA A 72 -6.23 3.49 11.02
CA ALA A 72 -5.65 2.34 10.32
C ALA A 72 -4.12 2.43 10.31
N LEU A 73 -3.55 3.60 10.00
CA LEU A 73 -2.10 3.81 10.02
C LEU A 73 -1.51 3.63 11.43
N GLU A 74 -2.18 4.10 12.48
CA GLU A 74 -1.74 3.88 13.85
C GLU A 74 -1.75 2.39 14.22
N LEU A 75 -2.79 1.64 13.83
CA LEU A 75 -2.84 0.19 14.04
C LEU A 75 -1.69 -0.50 13.31
N VAL A 76 -1.43 -0.15 12.05
CA VAL A 76 -0.31 -0.72 11.29
C VAL A 76 1.04 -0.36 11.94
N SER A 77 1.23 0.86 12.44
CA SER A 77 2.47 1.23 13.14
C SER A 77 2.71 0.44 14.43
N LYS A 78 1.64 -0.05 15.08
CA LYS A 78 1.72 -0.84 16.32
C LYS A 78 1.95 -2.32 16.07
N VAL A 79 1.37 -2.87 15.00
CA VAL A 79 1.39 -4.31 14.70
C VAL A 79 2.50 -4.66 13.70
N GLY A 80 2.85 -3.74 12.80
CA GLY A 80 3.82 -3.91 11.73
C GLY A 80 3.20 -3.77 10.34
N ILE A 81 4.06 -3.51 9.34
CA ILE A 81 3.67 -3.21 7.95
C ILE A 81 2.81 -4.29 7.29
N ALA A 82 3.05 -5.57 7.60
CA ALA A 82 2.25 -6.69 7.10
C ALA A 82 0.77 -6.58 7.51
N HIS A 83 0.46 -5.86 8.59
CA HIS A 83 -0.92 -5.64 9.03
C HIS A 83 -1.71 -4.74 8.09
N LEU A 84 -1.05 -3.90 7.28
CA LEU A 84 -1.73 -3.07 6.27
C LEU A 84 -2.57 -3.91 5.29
N PHE A 85 -2.13 -5.14 5.02
CA PHE A 85 -2.79 -6.06 4.11
C PHE A 85 -3.96 -6.81 4.77
N LYS A 86 -4.11 -6.68 6.08
CA LYS A 86 -5.13 -7.37 6.90
C LYS A 86 -6.11 -6.41 7.55
N VAL A 87 -5.71 -5.13 7.71
CA VAL A 87 -6.52 -4.12 8.39
C VAL A 87 -7.89 -4.03 7.74
N SER A 88 -8.92 -4.10 8.60
CA SER A 88 -10.30 -4.08 8.15
C SER A 88 -11.02 -2.82 8.62
N PHE A 89 -12.06 -2.45 7.89
CA PHE A 89 -12.95 -1.35 8.31
C PHE A 89 -13.51 -1.59 9.72
N ARG A 90 -13.95 -2.81 10.04
CA ARG A 90 -14.53 -3.14 11.35
C ARG A 90 -13.52 -3.02 12.49
N GLU A 91 -12.30 -3.47 12.26
CA GLU A 91 -11.21 -3.34 13.23
C GLU A 91 -10.89 -1.86 13.48
N THR A 92 -10.74 -1.08 12.41
CA THR A 92 -10.44 0.36 12.48
C THR A 92 -11.57 1.12 13.17
N GLU A 93 -12.82 0.81 12.82
CA GLU A 93 -14.01 1.37 13.45
C GLU A 93 -14.04 1.02 14.95
N SER A 94 -13.77 -0.24 15.31
CA SER A 94 -13.75 -0.69 16.71
C SER A 94 -12.68 0.03 17.52
N TYR A 95 -11.51 0.28 16.93
CA TYR A 95 -10.42 1.04 17.56
C TYR A 95 -10.79 2.51 17.84
N LEU A 96 -11.73 3.06 17.08
CA LEU A 96 -12.18 4.45 17.21
C LEU A 96 -13.38 4.62 18.15
N ARG A 97 -13.96 3.55 18.69
CA ARG A 97 -15.11 3.65 19.59
C ARG A 97 -14.69 4.18 20.96
N ASP A 98 -15.51 5.08 21.51
CA ASP A 98 -15.41 5.46 22.93
C ASP A 98 -16.00 4.35 23.82
N GLU A 99 -17.06 3.70 23.35
CA GLU A 99 -17.74 2.61 24.06
C GLU A 99 -17.91 1.39 23.14
N ASN A 100 -17.52 0.20 23.61
CA ASN A 100 -17.46 -1.02 22.78
C ASN A 100 -18.78 -1.40 22.10
N HIS A 101 -19.92 -1.05 22.69
CA HIS A 101 -21.24 -1.46 22.25
C HIS A 101 -21.92 -0.44 21.31
N LEU A 102 -21.32 0.73 21.12
CA LEU A 102 -21.83 1.78 20.24
C LEU A 102 -20.94 1.90 18.99
N PRO A 103 -21.46 2.36 17.86
CA PRO A 103 -20.61 2.77 16.73
C PRO A 103 -19.74 3.96 17.14
N ALA A 104 -18.59 4.14 16.48
CA ALA A 104 -17.71 5.26 16.80
C ALA A 104 -18.34 6.64 16.51
N TRP A 105 -19.23 6.73 15.52
CA TRP A 105 -20.11 7.89 15.29
C TRP A 105 -21.28 7.52 14.37
N GLU A 106 -22.24 8.43 14.26
CA GLU A 106 -23.41 8.26 13.38
C GLU A 106 -23.00 8.16 11.90
N ASP A 107 -23.52 7.13 11.23
CA ASP A 107 -23.28 6.79 9.82
C ASP A 107 -21.83 6.43 9.45
N ILE A 108 -20.99 6.00 10.40
CA ILE A 108 -19.61 5.56 10.10
C ILE A 108 -19.53 4.51 8.98
N THR A 109 -20.53 3.63 8.87
CA THR A 109 -20.61 2.57 7.86
C THR A 109 -20.69 3.11 6.43
N ALA A 110 -21.16 4.35 6.23
CA ALA A 110 -21.18 5.01 4.92
C ALA A 110 -19.76 5.23 4.35
N SER A 111 -18.76 5.36 5.22
CA SER A 111 -17.36 5.53 4.83
C SER A 111 -16.64 4.23 4.45
N ARG A 112 -17.30 3.06 4.56
CA ARG A 112 -16.65 1.76 4.36
C ARG A 112 -16.08 1.57 2.95
N LYS A 113 -16.82 1.98 1.92
CA LYS A 113 -16.36 1.85 0.53
C LYS A 113 -15.10 2.70 0.32
N TRP A 114 -15.18 3.97 0.69
CA TRP A 114 -14.04 4.89 0.62
C TRP A 114 -12.83 4.37 1.40
N PHE A 115 -13.04 3.86 2.62
CA PHE A 115 -11.95 3.33 3.43
C PHE A 115 -11.22 2.19 2.72
N ASN A 116 -11.95 1.25 2.13
CA ASN A 116 -11.33 0.17 1.38
C ASN A 116 -10.52 0.68 0.18
N GLU A 117 -11.05 1.65 -0.57
CA GLU A 117 -10.35 2.28 -1.69
C GLU A 117 -9.08 3.02 -1.23
N ALA A 118 -9.13 3.72 -0.09
CA ALA A 118 -7.98 4.42 0.47
C ALA A 118 -6.89 3.44 0.95
N ILE A 119 -7.27 2.32 1.58
CA ILE A 119 -6.31 1.28 1.98
C ILE A 119 -5.69 0.61 0.75
N GLU A 120 -6.47 0.36 -0.29
CA GLU A 120 -5.98 -0.19 -1.56
C GLU A 120 -4.94 0.73 -2.21
N GLU A 121 -5.22 2.02 -2.26
CA GLU A 121 -4.30 3.06 -2.75
C GLU A 121 -3.02 3.13 -1.92
N LEU A 122 -3.15 3.08 -0.59
CA LEU A 122 -2.02 3.06 0.33
C LEU A 122 -1.13 1.83 0.11
N ILE A 123 -1.73 0.66 -0.10
CA ILE A 123 -1.02 -0.57 -0.44
C ILE A 123 -0.28 -0.41 -1.77
N SER A 124 -0.97 0.10 -2.80
CA SER A 124 -0.38 0.32 -4.12
C SER A 124 0.86 1.22 -4.05
N GLY A 125 0.74 2.38 -3.41
CA GLY A 125 1.84 3.34 -3.23
C GLY A 125 3.01 2.77 -2.42
N LEU A 126 2.71 2.06 -1.33
CA LEU A 126 3.73 1.44 -0.50
C LEU A 126 4.49 0.34 -1.24
N VAL A 127 3.79 -0.58 -1.90
CA VAL A 127 4.43 -1.68 -2.65
C VAL A 127 5.34 -1.11 -3.75
N ASN A 128 4.89 -0.08 -4.47
CA ASN A 128 5.71 0.57 -5.47
C ASN A 128 6.99 1.17 -4.86
N ALA A 129 6.87 1.90 -3.74
CA ALA A 129 8.03 2.45 -3.05
C ALA A 129 9.01 1.36 -2.56
N LEU A 130 8.47 0.25 -2.04
CA LEU A 130 9.28 -0.89 -1.59
C LEU A 130 10.04 -1.53 -2.76
N LEU A 131 9.40 -1.74 -3.91
CA LEU A 131 10.01 -2.28 -5.11
C LEU A 131 11.11 -1.35 -5.64
N MET A 132 10.84 -0.04 -5.72
CA MET A 132 11.83 0.94 -6.17
C MET A 132 13.03 1.04 -5.23
N LYS A 133 12.84 0.85 -3.92
CA LYS A 133 13.95 0.79 -2.94
C LYS A 133 14.89 -0.41 -3.17
N GLN A 134 14.40 -1.49 -3.79
CA GLN A 134 15.26 -2.61 -4.22
C GLN A 134 16.10 -2.28 -5.47
N GLY A 135 15.89 -1.09 -6.04
CA GLY A 135 16.52 -0.61 -7.27
C GLY A 135 15.84 -1.19 -8.51
N ALA A 136 16.00 -0.51 -9.64
CA ALA A 136 15.55 -0.99 -10.94
C ALA A 136 16.73 -1.50 -11.76
N LEU A 137 16.47 -2.49 -12.61
CA LEU A 137 17.30 -2.69 -13.79
C LEU A 137 16.88 -1.62 -14.81
N LEU A 138 17.75 -1.19 -15.72
CA LEU A 138 17.36 -0.30 -16.82
C LEU A 138 17.91 -0.92 -18.09
N LEU A 139 17.21 -1.93 -18.59
CA LEU A 139 17.58 -2.71 -19.77
C LEU A 139 16.51 -2.53 -20.84
N ASP A 140 16.90 -2.39 -22.10
CA ASP A 140 15.96 -2.30 -23.21
C ASP A 140 15.47 -3.70 -23.60
N TRP A 141 14.21 -4.01 -23.29
CA TRP A 141 13.59 -5.31 -23.57
C TRP A 141 13.70 -5.77 -25.02
N ASP A 142 13.59 -4.84 -25.97
CA ASP A 142 13.53 -5.17 -27.39
C ASP A 142 14.92 -5.53 -27.94
N GLU A 143 15.99 -5.16 -27.24
CA GLU A 143 17.38 -5.50 -27.60
C GLU A 143 17.83 -6.87 -27.05
N LEU A 144 17.10 -7.42 -26.07
CA LEU A 144 17.45 -8.67 -25.41
C LEU A 144 16.98 -9.89 -26.22
N ASN A 145 17.85 -10.88 -26.35
CA ASN A 145 17.43 -12.20 -26.82
C ASN A 145 16.68 -12.98 -25.70
N LEU A 146 16.06 -14.10 -26.04
CA LEU A 146 15.24 -14.87 -25.08
C LEU A 146 15.99 -15.26 -23.80
N MET A 147 17.25 -15.68 -23.90
CA MET A 147 18.04 -16.06 -22.71
C MET A 147 18.32 -14.84 -21.83
N GLU A 148 18.69 -13.71 -22.44
CA GLU A 148 18.92 -12.46 -21.73
C GLU A 148 17.63 -11.92 -21.09
N LYS A 149 16.47 -12.10 -21.74
CA LYS A 149 15.14 -11.77 -21.20
C LYS A 149 14.85 -12.60 -19.95
N ILE A 150 15.04 -13.91 -20.01
CA ILE A 150 14.84 -14.80 -18.85
C ILE A 150 15.74 -14.38 -17.68
N GLU A 151 17.03 -14.14 -17.95
CA GLU A 151 17.97 -13.68 -16.92
C GLU A 151 17.60 -12.31 -16.33
N ALA A 152 17.13 -11.38 -17.16
CA ALA A 152 16.72 -10.06 -16.72
C ALA A 152 15.45 -10.13 -15.83
N VAL A 153 14.49 -10.97 -16.21
CA VAL A 153 13.28 -11.23 -15.43
C VAL A 153 13.63 -11.89 -14.09
N GLU A 154 14.49 -12.91 -14.07
CA GLU A 154 14.94 -13.52 -12.82
C GLU A 154 15.61 -12.52 -11.88
N LYS A 155 16.49 -11.64 -12.41
CA LYS A 155 17.11 -10.56 -11.62
C LYS A 155 16.06 -9.58 -11.07
N CYS A 156 14.99 -9.30 -11.82
CA CYS A 156 13.87 -8.51 -11.31
C CYS A 156 13.12 -9.26 -10.21
N LEU A 157 12.85 -10.56 -10.38
CA LEU A 157 12.18 -11.37 -9.37
C LEU A 157 13.00 -11.50 -8.09
N GLU A 158 14.33 -11.58 -8.17
CA GLU A 158 15.23 -11.52 -7.00
C GLU A 158 15.04 -10.24 -6.18
N LYS A 159 14.73 -9.12 -6.83
CA LYS A 159 14.41 -7.84 -6.16
C LYS A 159 12.98 -7.80 -5.64
N ILE A 160 12.03 -8.43 -6.34
CA ILE A 160 10.63 -8.50 -5.92
C ILE A 160 10.46 -9.42 -4.68
N ARG A 161 11.12 -10.58 -4.64
CA ARG A 161 10.96 -11.61 -3.59
C ARG A 161 11.09 -11.06 -2.15
N PRO A 162 12.10 -10.24 -1.78
CA PRO A 162 12.20 -9.67 -0.44
C PRO A 162 11.03 -8.78 -0.04
N VAL A 163 10.45 -8.02 -0.98
CA VAL A 163 9.27 -7.18 -0.73
C VAL A 163 8.06 -8.06 -0.43
N TYR A 164 7.84 -9.07 -1.26
CA TYR A 164 6.69 -9.96 -1.12
C TYR A 164 6.81 -10.87 0.08
N LYS A 165 8.01 -11.32 0.46
CA LYS A 165 8.26 -12.08 1.69
C LYS A 165 7.87 -11.30 2.97
N LYS A 166 7.88 -9.96 2.93
CA LYS A 166 7.43 -9.12 4.06
C LYS A 166 5.91 -9.02 4.15
N ILE A 167 5.23 -9.24 3.03
CA ILE A 167 3.79 -9.03 2.88
C ILE A 167 3.05 -10.37 2.97
N LEU A 168 3.60 -11.38 2.29
CA LEU A 168 3.09 -12.72 2.08
C LEU A 168 4.16 -13.72 2.50
N THR A 169 3.73 -14.92 2.89
CA THR A 169 4.64 -15.98 3.30
C THR A 169 5.29 -16.69 2.10
N THR A 170 4.70 -16.57 0.92
CA THR A 170 5.17 -17.25 -0.29
C THR A 170 6.11 -16.42 -1.15
N GLN A 171 6.96 -17.13 -1.91
CA GLN A 171 7.88 -16.56 -2.88
C GLN A 171 7.29 -16.64 -4.29
N LEU A 172 7.62 -15.63 -5.10
CA LEU A 172 7.29 -15.61 -6.51
C LEU A 172 8.45 -16.23 -7.31
N GLU A 173 8.11 -17.15 -8.20
CA GLU A 173 9.07 -17.88 -9.03
C GLU A 173 8.71 -17.73 -10.51
N LEU A 174 9.71 -17.63 -11.40
CA LEU A 174 9.46 -17.69 -12.83
C LEU A 174 9.12 -19.13 -13.20
N VAL A 175 8.00 -19.31 -13.90
CA VAL A 175 7.64 -20.60 -14.50
C VAL A 175 8.21 -20.66 -15.91
N THR A 176 7.86 -19.67 -16.73
CA THR A 176 8.29 -19.60 -18.13
C THR A 176 8.16 -18.17 -18.66
N LEU A 177 8.73 -17.96 -19.85
CA LEU A 177 8.59 -16.75 -20.62
C LEU A 177 8.15 -17.08 -22.04
N GLU A 178 6.99 -16.57 -22.43
CA GLU A 178 6.40 -16.79 -23.75
C GLU A 178 6.25 -15.44 -24.47
N GLU A 179 7.16 -15.17 -25.41
CA GLU A 179 7.25 -13.88 -26.11
C GLU A 179 7.46 -12.67 -25.16
N ASP A 180 6.39 -11.95 -24.84
CA ASP A 180 6.35 -10.82 -23.91
C ASP A 180 5.54 -11.15 -22.64
N GLU A 181 5.10 -12.39 -22.48
CA GLU A 181 4.34 -12.88 -21.33
C GLU A 181 5.27 -13.56 -20.32
N ILE A 182 5.34 -12.97 -19.14
CA ILE A 182 6.07 -13.52 -17.99
C ILE A 182 5.06 -14.30 -17.15
N ILE A 183 5.26 -15.61 -17.05
CA ILE A 183 4.41 -16.48 -16.24
C ILE A 183 5.14 -16.75 -14.92
N ILE A 184 4.54 -16.31 -13.82
CA ILE A 184 5.06 -16.53 -12.46
C ILE A 184 4.18 -17.52 -11.69
N SER A 185 4.80 -18.29 -10.82
CA SER A 185 4.13 -19.08 -9.79
C SER A 185 4.08 -18.28 -8.51
N GLY A 186 2.92 -18.26 -7.88
CA GLY A 186 2.75 -17.81 -6.51
C GLY A 186 1.86 -18.79 -5.78
N GLY A 187 2.22 -19.18 -4.56
CA GLY A 187 1.39 -20.10 -3.79
C GLY A 187 0.00 -19.53 -3.47
N GLU A 188 -0.85 -20.38 -2.86
CA GLU A 188 -2.27 -20.10 -2.65
C GLU A 188 -2.54 -18.79 -1.89
N ASP A 189 -1.66 -18.42 -0.95
CA ASP A 189 -1.75 -17.17 -0.19
C ASP A 189 -1.58 -15.91 -1.06
N PHE A 190 -0.85 -15.99 -2.17
CA PHE A 190 -0.76 -14.92 -3.16
C PHE A 190 -1.99 -14.88 -4.07
N LEU A 191 -2.33 -16.02 -4.69
CA LEU A 191 -3.40 -16.11 -5.68
C LEU A 191 -4.78 -15.79 -5.09
N SER A 192 -5.02 -16.16 -3.83
CA SER A 192 -6.27 -15.90 -3.12
C SER A 192 -6.29 -14.56 -2.36
N HIS A 193 -5.21 -13.78 -2.44
CA HIS A 193 -5.07 -12.57 -1.64
C HIS A 193 -6.10 -11.52 -2.04
N LYS A 194 -6.72 -10.85 -1.06
CA LYS A 194 -7.71 -9.79 -1.32
C LYS A 194 -7.19 -8.69 -2.26
N TYR A 195 -5.89 -8.39 -2.18
CA TYR A 195 -5.24 -7.35 -2.99
C TYR A 195 -4.44 -7.92 -4.16
N PHE A 196 -4.73 -9.15 -4.62
CA PHE A 196 -4.01 -9.82 -5.70
C PHE A 196 -3.84 -8.94 -6.95
N GLU A 197 -4.92 -8.33 -7.45
CA GLU A 197 -4.88 -7.48 -8.65
C GLU A 197 -3.96 -6.26 -8.48
N VAL A 198 -4.00 -5.61 -7.31
CA VAL A 198 -3.14 -4.48 -6.98
C VAL A 198 -1.68 -4.90 -6.97
N LEU A 199 -1.39 -6.05 -6.34
CA LEU A 199 -0.05 -6.61 -6.24
C LEU A 199 0.49 -6.99 -7.62
N MET A 200 -0.29 -7.69 -8.45
CA MET A 200 0.07 -8.04 -9.82
C MET A 200 0.34 -6.80 -10.67
N THR A 201 -0.50 -5.78 -10.53
CA THR A 201 -0.33 -4.50 -11.24
C THR A 201 0.99 -3.83 -10.85
N ARG A 202 1.35 -3.80 -9.56
CA ARG A 202 2.63 -3.21 -9.13
C ARG A 202 3.84 -4.02 -9.62
N ILE A 203 3.75 -5.34 -9.69
CA ILE A 203 4.83 -6.18 -10.23
C ILE A 203 5.02 -5.90 -11.72
N VAL A 204 3.95 -5.92 -12.51
CA VAL A 204 4.07 -5.70 -13.96
C VAL A 204 4.57 -4.29 -14.26
N GLU A 205 4.11 -3.26 -13.55
CA GLU A 205 4.63 -1.91 -13.72
C GLU A 205 6.12 -1.81 -13.35
N TYR A 206 6.56 -2.46 -12.27
CA TYR A 206 7.97 -2.51 -11.91
C TYR A 206 8.82 -3.22 -12.97
N LEU A 207 8.31 -4.32 -13.55
CA LEU A 207 8.97 -5.03 -14.65
C LEU A 207 9.03 -4.17 -15.91
N GLN A 208 7.91 -3.55 -16.29
CA GLN A 208 7.82 -2.67 -17.46
C GLN A 208 8.76 -1.47 -17.32
N PHE A 209 8.87 -0.89 -16.12
CA PHE A 209 9.83 0.16 -15.81
C PHE A 209 11.27 -0.35 -15.89
N SER A 210 11.56 -1.48 -15.25
CA SER A 210 12.93 -1.99 -15.14
C SER A 210 13.48 -2.53 -16.47
N LEU A 211 12.58 -2.97 -17.34
CA LEU A 211 12.90 -3.54 -18.64
C LEU A 211 12.50 -2.59 -19.77
N CYS A 212 12.25 -1.32 -19.45
CA CYS A 212 11.99 -0.25 -20.41
C CYS A 212 10.97 -0.61 -21.50
N SER A 213 9.92 -1.37 -21.17
CA SER A 213 8.97 -1.90 -22.17
C SER A 213 7.56 -1.99 -21.63
N THR A 214 6.61 -1.46 -22.39
CA THR A 214 5.17 -1.56 -22.10
C THR A 214 4.52 -2.82 -22.69
N LYS A 215 5.28 -3.65 -23.41
CA LYS A 215 4.74 -4.89 -24.03
C LYS A 215 4.61 -6.03 -23.03
N ILE A 216 5.40 -5.97 -21.96
CA ILE A 216 5.49 -7.02 -20.95
C ILE A 216 4.12 -7.23 -20.30
N LYS A 217 3.67 -8.48 -20.30
CA LYS A 217 2.49 -8.97 -19.59
C LYS A 217 2.92 -9.89 -18.47
N LEU A 218 2.13 -9.92 -17.41
CA LEU A 218 2.36 -10.78 -16.25
C LEU A 218 1.15 -11.67 -16.02
N VAL A 219 1.39 -12.97 -15.90
CA VAL A 219 0.37 -13.96 -15.57
C VAL A 219 0.83 -14.72 -14.34
N ALA A 220 -0.07 -14.92 -13.38
CA ALA A 220 0.19 -15.77 -12.22
C ALA A 220 -0.56 -17.09 -12.36
N GLN A 221 0.09 -18.18 -11.96
CA GLN A 221 -0.44 -19.54 -11.92
C GLN A 221 -0.24 -20.18 -10.56
#